data_AF-A0A9X2VXR6-F1
#
_entry.id   AF-A0A9X2VXR6-F1
#
_cell.length_a   1.000
_cell.length_b   1.000
_cell.length_c   1.000
_cell.angle_alpha   90.00
_cell.angle_beta   90.00
_cell.angle_gamma   90.00
#
_symmetry.space_group_name_H-M   'P 1'
#
loop_
_entity.id
_entity.type
_entity.pdbx_description
1 polymer ?
#
loop_
_entity_poly.entity_id
_entity_poly.type
_entity_poly.pdbx_seq_one_letter_code
_entity_poly.pdbx_strand_id
1 'polypeptide(L)' 'MLAIVAQVLGFVMLIPQGILPIIFLAANVQSKSWFLALYVPEPMSLVVAIAFVIVGGLLAFFGTRSVIRWT' A
#
# COMPACT_ATOMS: atom_id res chain seq x y z
N MET A 1 -16.44 -12.75 3.93
CA MET A 1 -15.07 -12.94 4.48
C MET A 1 -13.99 -12.42 3.53
N LEU A 2 -13.90 -12.91 2.28
CA LEU A 2 -12.87 -12.48 1.30
C LEU A 2 -12.84 -10.95 1.06
N ALA A 3 -14.01 -10.31 0.92
CA ALA A 3 -14.10 -8.87 0.68
C ALA A 3 -13.53 -8.04 1.85
N ILE A 4 -13.78 -8.46 3.10
CA ILE A 4 -13.23 -7.82 4.30
C ILE A 4 -11.72 -8.01 4.36
N VAL A 5 -11.22 -9.20 4.03
CA VAL A 5 -9.77 -9.47 3.94
C VAL A 5 -9.12 -8.54 2.91
N ALA A 6 -9.73 -8.38 1.73
CA ALA A 6 -9.23 -7.46 0.70
C ALA A 6 -9.21 -6.00 1.19
N GLN A 7 -10.23 -5.56 1.94
CA GLN A 7 -10.26 -4.23 2.54
C GLN A 7 -9.15 -4.02 3.57
N VAL A 8 -8.92 -5.00 4.46
CA VAL A 8 -7.84 -4.92 5.46
C VAL A 8 -6.48 -4.89 4.79
N LEU A 9 -6.24 -5.78 3.82
CA LEU A 9 -4.99 -5.79 3.05
C LEU A 9 -4.78 -4.48 2.28
N GLY A 10 -5.85 -3.92 1.70
CA GLY A 10 -5.78 -2.65 0.99
C GLY A 10 -5.49 -1.46 1.92
N PHE A 11 -6.45 -1.12 2.79
CA PHE A 11 -6.43 0.12 3.58
C PHE A 11 -5.39 0.13 4.71
N VAL A 12 -5.18 -1.01 5.37
CA VAL A 12 -4.33 -1.05 6.59
C VAL A 12 -2.90 -1.45 6.25
N MET A 13 -2.71 -2.34 5.28
CA MET A 13 -1.39 -2.89 4.96
C MET A 13 -0.79 -2.17 3.76
N LEU A 14 -1.28 -2.44 2.55
CA LEU A 14 -0.59 -2.11 1.30
C LEU A 14 -0.59 -0.61 0.98
N ILE A 15 -1.71 0.10 1.20
CA ILE A 15 -1.75 1.54 0.93
C ILE A 15 -0.76 2.30 1.84
N PRO A 16 -0.76 2.12 3.18
CA PRO A 16 0.26 2.72 4.05
C PRO A 16 1.69 2.26 3.70
N GLN A 17 1.87 1.00 3.32
CA GLN A 17 3.15 0.43 2.87
C GLN A 17 3.72 1.12 1.63
N GLY A 18 2.89 1.79 0.83
CA GLY A 18 3.30 2.57 -0.33
C GLY A 18 3.39 4.06 -0.07
N ILE A 19 2.34 4.66 0.51
CA ILE A 19 2.25 6.12 0.70
C ILE A 19 3.34 6.63 1.65
N LEU A 20 3.54 5.96 2.80
CA LEU A 20 4.51 6.45 3.79
C LEU A 20 5.96 6.38 3.26
N PRO A 21 6.39 5.31 2.55
CA PRO A 21 7.67 5.34 1.86
C PRO A 21 7.80 6.43 0.83
N ILE A 22 6.79 6.69 -0.01
CA ILE A 22 6.85 7.80 -0.98
C ILE A 22 7.14 9.12 -0.27
N ILE A 23 6.45 9.38 0.86
CA ILE A 23 6.68 10.59 1.66
C ILE A 23 8.10 10.60 2.24
N PHE A 24 8.59 9.48 2.76
CA PHE A 24 9.92 9.40 3.38
C PHE A 24 11.04 9.60 2.35
N LEU A 25 10.90 8.99 1.17
CA LEU A 25 11.82 9.17 0.05
C LEU A 25 11.83 10.62 -0.43
N ALA A 26 10.64 11.23 -0.59
CA ALA A 26 10.51 12.64 -0.98
C ALA A 26 11.12 13.60 0.05
N ALA A 27 11.06 13.25 1.34
CA ALA A 27 11.65 14.01 2.43
C ALA A 27 13.13 13.65 2.71
N ASN A 28 13.73 12.74 1.92
CA ASN A 28 15.09 12.21 2.11
C ASN A 28 15.35 11.67 3.55
N VAL A 29 14.32 11.06 4.14
CA VAL A 29 14.38 10.46 5.48
C VAL A 29 15.03 9.08 5.40
N GLN A 30 16.18 8.92 6.04
CA GLN A 30 16.97 7.67 6.05
C GLN A 30 16.50 6.65 7.13
N SER A 31 15.29 6.81 7.67
CA SER A 31 14.78 5.95 8.75
C SER A 31 14.29 4.60 8.24
N LYS A 32 14.88 3.51 8.75
CA LYS A 32 14.41 2.14 8.49
C LYS A 32 13.19 1.84 9.36
N SER A 33 12.01 2.13 8.82
CA SER A 33 10.71 1.72 9.37
C SER A 33 10.33 0.32 8.88
N TRP A 34 9.13 -0.16 9.21
CA TRP A 34 8.61 -1.46 8.78
C TRP A 34 8.18 -1.51 7.30
N PHE A 35 8.31 -0.40 6.57
CA PHE A 35 7.92 -0.31 5.17
C PHE A 35 8.96 -0.91 4.23
N LEU A 36 8.57 -1.95 3.49
CA LEU A 36 9.46 -2.77 2.65
C LEU A 36 10.13 -1.96 1.54
N ALA A 37 9.46 -0.96 0.98
CA ALA A 37 10.03 -0.13 -0.09
C ALA A 37 11.33 0.57 0.35
N LEU A 38 11.47 0.94 1.63
CA LEU A 38 12.66 1.61 2.17
C LEU A 38 13.90 0.71 2.27
N TYR A 39 13.75 -0.61 2.05
CA TYR A 39 14.85 -1.57 2.01
C TYR A 39 15.29 -1.89 0.58
N VAL A 40 14.58 -1.40 -0.42
CA VAL A 40 14.88 -1.62 -1.84
C VAL A 40 15.84 -0.52 -2.31
N PRO A 41 16.86 -0.84 -3.12
CA PRO A 41 17.77 0.18 -3.66
C PRO A 41 17.05 1.14 -4.60
N GLU A 42 17.48 2.41 -4.64
CA GLU A 42 17.03 3.39 -5.63
C GLU A 42 17.49 2.97 -7.05
N PRO A 43 16.68 3.21 -8.11
CA PRO A 43 15.36 3.86 -8.11
C PRO A 43 14.18 2.92 -7.86
N MET A 44 14.45 1.63 -7.58
CA MET A 44 13.40 0.61 -7.43
C MET A 44 12.55 0.80 -6.18
N SER A 45 13.09 1.46 -5.16
CA SER A 45 12.37 1.87 -3.95
C SER A 45 11.05 2.59 -4.27
N LEU A 46 11.11 3.63 -5.10
CA LEU A 46 9.93 4.39 -5.52
C LEU A 46 8.94 3.51 -6.31
N VAL A 47 9.45 2.68 -7.22
CA VAL A 47 8.63 1.77 -8.03
C VAL A 47 7.86 0.79 -7.15
N VAL A 48 8.53 0.20 -6.16
CA VAL A 48 7.92 -0.74 -5.21
C VAL A 48 6.88 -0.04 -4.34
N ALA A 49 7.15 1.18 -3.88
CA ALA A 49 6.19 1.96 -3.11
C ALA A 49 4.92 2.27 -3.92
N ILE A 50 5.06 2.68 -5.18
CA ILE A 50 3.93 2.93 -6.09
C ILE A 50 3.14 1.64 -6.33
N ALA A 51 3.82 0.51 -6.54
CA ALA A 51 3.16 -0.78 -6.71
C ALA A 51 2.29 -1.14 -5.50
N PHE A 52 2.77 -0.90 -4.28
CA PHE A 52 1.98 -1.11 -3.07
C PHE A 52 0.71 -0.25 -3.02
N VAL A 53 0.80 1.04 -3.39
CA VAL A 53 -0.38 1.92 -3.47
C VAL A 53 -1.39 1.41 -4.49
N ILE A 54 -0.93 1.03 -5.69
CA ILE A 54 -1.82 0.55 -6.76
C ILE A 54 -2.51 -0.74 -6.36
N VAL A 55 -1.75 -1.76 -5.93
CA VAL A 55 -2.32 -3.07 -5.56
C VAL A 55 -3.23 -2.92 -4.34
N GLY A 56 -2.80 -2.17 -3.33
CA GLY A 56 -3.62 -1.88 -2.15
C GLY A 56 -4.91 -1.14 -2.49
N GLY A 57 -4.84 -0.15 -3.37
CA GLY A 57 -5.99 0.61 -3.89
C GLY A 57 -7.00 -0.28 -4.63
N LEU A 58 -6.51 -1.18 -5.48
CA LEU A 58 -7.36 -2.15 -6.17
C LEU A 58 -8.07 -3.09 -5.19
N LEU A 59 -7.36 -3.63 -4.20
CA LEU A 59 -7.95 -4.50 -3.18
C LEU A 59 -8.99 -3.76 -2.32
N ALA A 60 -8.70 -2.54 -1.90
CA ALA A 60 -9.61 -1.70 -1.16
C ALA A 60 -10.88 -1.38 -1.99
N PHE A 61 -10.72 -1.02 -3.26
CA PHE A 61 -11.82 -0.69 -4.17
C PHE A 61 -12.71 -1.90 -4.45
N PHE A 62 -12.14 -3.01 -4.92
CA PHE A 62 -12.92 -4.21 -5.24
C PHE A 62 -13.50 -4.86 -4.00
N GLY A 63 -12.77 -4.87 -2.87
CA GLY A 63 -13.28 -5.33 -1.59
C GLY A 63 -14.52 -4.54 -1.17
N THR A 64 -14.45 -3.21 -1.20
CA THR A 64 -15.57 -2.33 -0.84
C THR A 64 -16.77 -2.48 -1.76
N ARG A 65 -16.54 -2.51 -3.08
CA ARG A 65 -17.62 -2.73 -4.06
C ARG A 65 -18.30 -4.09 -3.86
N SER A 66 -17.52 -5.11 -3.48
CA SER A 66 -18.02 -6.46 -3.20
C SER A 66 -18.73 -6.57 -1.85
N VAL A 67 -18.60 -5.61 -0.94
CA VAL A 67 -19.46 -5.57 0.26
C VAL A 67 -20.77 -4.88 -0.09
N ILE A 68 -20.71 -3.70 -0.71
CA ILE A 68 -21.89 -2.87 -1.04
C ILE A 68 -22.87 -3.60 -1.97
N ARG A 69 -22.37 -4.41 -2.92
CA ARG A 69 -23.24 -5.18 -3.83
C ARG A 69 -24.13 -6.22 -3.14
N TRP A 70 -23.81 -6.62 -1.91
CA TRP A 70 -24.49 -7.68 -1.19
C TRP A 70 -25.22 -7.18 0.07
N THR A 71 -25.22 -5.86 0.30
CA THR A 71 -25.99 -5.17 1.35
C THR A 71 -27.14 -4.41 0.73
#